data_AF-A0A8T6MAY9-F1
#
_entry.id   AF-A0A8T6MAY9-F1
#
_cell.length_a   1.000
_cell.length_b   1.000
_cell.length_c   1.000
_cell.angle_alpha   90.00
_cell.angle_beta   90.00
_cell.angle_gamma   90.00
#
_symmetry.space_group_name_H-M   'P 1'
#
loop_
_entity.id
_entity.type
_entity.pdbx_description
1 polymer ?
#
loop_
_entity_poly.entity_id
_entity_poly.type
_entity_poly.pdbx_seq_one_letter_code
_entity_poly.pdbx_strand_id
1 'polypeptide(L)'
;MMPKTIIIFDTNVLKENSSDNIYYHTFTFNNDFKKLYDYIFKKNLFEYIKLSITDITLFELEKQRRDCFKSDSRKLGDIKKRYAYIDSKINLFKISDDFNIKDFILDKIGNYIFENKIKILKISDDLIFQKFNDLKIRALEKKSPFNKDKKSDSGFKDALIWETILSQDFDDYENVFLITRDLGFNKNCALEFKELFNKDIVIEPIGDGLFIKLDNIYPEENFINSIEEFSNSYDFKSYINDYMSKLNQIEIGEDKVKIKNFRILEYSENINIPEETRTGSIFEITSHIEVSDVKNNTIYLNIITYINDFYEIVNSEHKLEIL
;
A
#
# COMPACT_ATOMS: atom_id res chain seq x y z
N MET A 1 12.65 -6.97 15.19
CA MET A 1 11.18 -6.95 14.98
C MET A 1 10.91 -5.78 14.07
N MET A 2 10.21 -5.98 12.95
CA MET A 2 9.96 -4.89 12.01
C MET A 2 9.06 -3.81 12.62
N PRO A 3 9.31 -2.53 12.30
CA PRO A 3 8.58 -1.41 12.88
C PRO A 3 7.10 -1.47 12.47
N LYS A 4 6.18 -1.24 13.41
CA LYS A 4 4.75 -1.12 13.08
C LYS A 4 4.39 0.31 12.70
N THR A 5 3.62 0.47 11.62
CA THR A 5 3.17 1.75 11.07
C THR A 5 1.65 1.81 11.02
N ILE A 6 1.07 2.94 11.38
CA ILE A 6 -0.35 3.25 11.13
C ILE A 6 -0.46 4.42 10.15
N ILE A 7 -1.30 4.25 9.13
CA ILE A 7 -1.59 5.27 8.12
C ILE A 7 -3.06 5.64 8.23
N ILE A 8 -3.35 6.89 8.60
CA ILE A 8 -4.68 7.41 8.89
C ILE A 8 -5.09 8.35 7.75
N PHE A 9 -6.25 8.15 7.14
CA PHE A 9 -6.70 8.98 6.02
C PHE A 9 -7.82 9.95 6.39
N ASP A 10 -7.68 11.19 5.92
CA ASP A 10 -8.77 12.17 5.81
C ASP A 10 -9.62 11.89 4.56
N THR A 11 -10.88 12.31 4.56
CA THR A 11 -11.80 12.13 3.44
C THR A 11 -11.29 12.77 2.16
N ASN A 12 -10.61 13.93 2.23
CA ASN A 12 -10.16 14.69 1.05
C ASN A 12 -9.15 13.94 0.16
N VAL A 13 -8.41 12.97 0.71
CA VAL A 13 -7.46 12.13 -0.01
C VAL A 13 -8.06 10.80 -0.45
N LEU A 14 -9.29 10.47 -0.03
CA LEU A 14 -9.98 9.23 -0.39
C LEU A 14 -11.02 9.40 -1.50
N LYS A 15 -11.55 10.62 -1.65
CA LYS A 15 -12.62 10.93 -2.63
C LYS A 15 -12.21 10.56 -4.04
N GLU A 16 -13.06 9.80 -4.72
CA GLU A 16 -13.03 9.64 -6.17
C GLU A 16 -13.23 11.02 -6.84
N ASN A 17 -12.42 11.33 -7.86
CA ASN A 17 -12.58 12.58 -8.60
C ASN A 17 -13.98 12.62 -9.21
N SER A 18 -14.77 13.61 -8.80
CA SER A 18 -16.20 13.78 -9.11
C SER A 18 -16.49 14.20 -10.57
N SER A 19 -15.60 13.91 -11.51
CA SER A 19 -15.76 14.22 -12.92
C SER A 19 -16.47 13.14 -13.72
N ASP A 20 -16.53 11.90 -13.21
CA ASP A 20 -17.16 10.77 -13.89
C ASP A 20 -18.36 10.22 -13.13
N ASN A 21 -19.28 9.60 -13.88
CA ASN A 21 -20.52 9.01 -13.39
C ASN A 21 -20.33 8.23 -12.09
N ILE A 22 -21.06 8.61 -11.04
CA ILE A 22 -21.02 7.91 -9.75
C ILE A 22 -21.81 6.61 -9.87
N TYR A 23 -21.11 5.49 -9.70
CA TYR A 23 -21.72 4.17 -9.70
C TYR A 23 -22.15 3.79 -8.28
N TYR A 24 -23.44 3.92 -7.96
CA TYR A 24 -23.94 3.65 -6.60
C TYR A 24 -23.82 2.18 -6.17
N HIS A 25 -23.77 1.23 -7.11
CA HIS A 25 -23.68 -0.21 -6.81
C HIS A 25 -22.31 -0.69 -6.30
N THR A 26 -21.29 0.17 -6.39
CA THR A 26 -19.90 -0.14 -6.03
C THR A 26 -19.31 0.98 -5.19
N PHE A 27 -18.37 0.64 -4.33
CA PHE A 27 -17.61 1.61 -3.56
C PHE A 27 -16.11 1.33 -3.69
N THR A 28 -15.36 2.36 -4.04
CA THR A 28 -13.90 2.35 -4.10
C THR A 28 -13.38 3.70 -3.59
N PHE A 29 -12.17 3.72 -3.04
CA PHE A 29 -11.42 4.96 -2.89
C PHE A 29 -10.74 5.32 -4.20
N ASN A 30 -10.17 6.52 -4.25
CA ASN A 30 -9.48 7.00 -5.44
C ASN A 30 -8.20 6.20 -5.78
N ASN A 31 -7.64 6.54 -6.95
CA ASN A 31 -6.47 5.87 -7.48
C ASN A 31 -5.20 6.07 -6.63
N ASP A 32 -5.09 7.17 -5.87
CA ASP A 32 -3.94 7.41 -5.00
C ASP A 32 -3.94 6.43 -3.82
N PHE A 33 -5.11 6.19 -3.21
CA PHE A 33 -5.27 5.13 -2.22
C PHE A 33 -4.94 3.76 -2.82
N LYS A 34 -5.46 3.48 -4.02
CA LYS A 34 -5.20 2.20 -4.71
C LYS A 34 -3.70 1.94 -4.91
N LYS A 35 -2.94 2.96 -5.35
CA LYS A 35 -1.48 2.84 -5.50
C LYS A 35 -0.78 2.47 -4.20
N LEU A 36 -1.17 3.10 -3.09
CA LEU A 36 -0.62 2.79 -1.77
C LEU A 36 -1.00 1.38 -1.32
N TYR A 37 -2.26 0.99 -1.50
CA TYR A 37 -2.72 -0.36 -1.19
C TYR A 37 -1.95 -1.42 -2.00
N ASP A 38 -1.82 -1.21 -3.32
CA ASP A 38 -1.08 -2.11 -4.20
C ASP A 38 0.40 -2.20 -3.83
N TYR A 39 1.02 -1.09 -3.41
CA TYR A 39 2.39 -1.07 -2.89
C TYR A 39 2.54 -1.94 -1.64
N ILE A 40 1.65 -1.77 -0.65
CA ILE A 40 1.68 -2.56 0.59
C ILE A 40 1.43 -4.03 0.28
N PHE A 41 0.49 -4.33 -0.62
CA PHE A 41 0.17 -5.68 -1.05
C PHE A 41 1.35 -6.37 -1.72
N LYS A 42 1.97 -5.72 -2.72
CA LYS A 42 3.11 -6.28 -3.45
C LYS A 42 4.31 -6.54 -2.56
N LYS A 43 4.50 -5.71 -1.53
CA LYS A 43 5.57 -5.86 -0.55
C LYS A 43 5.21 -6.75 0.63
N ASN A 44 3.99 -7.29 0.70
CA ASN A 44 3.51 -8.11 1.82
C ASN A 44 3.52 -7.38 3.20
N LEU A 45 3.41 -6.06 3.21
CA LEU A 45 3.58 -5.24 4.41
C LEU A 45 2.34 -5.15 5.32
N PHE A 46 1.27 -5.89 5.06
CA PHE A 46 0.00 -5.78 5.81
C PHE A 46 0.08 -6.24 7.27
N GLU A 47 1.10 -7.00 7.65
CA GLU A 47 1.36 -7.34 9.05
C GLU A 47 1.92 -6.14 9.84
N TYR A 48 2.67 -5.27 9.16
CA TYR A 48 3.40 -4.16 9.77
C TYR A 48 2.72 -2.80 9.54
N ILE A 49 1.99 -2.64 8.44
CA ILE A 49 1.30 -1.40 8.07
C ILE A 49 -0.21 -1.55 8.25
N LYS A 50 -0.78 -0.73 9.13
CA LYS A 50 -2.21 -0.65 9.35
C LYS A 50 -2.84 0.57 8.67
N LEU A 51 -3.64 0.32 7.63
CA LEU A 51 -4.47 1.34 7.00
C LEU A 51 -5.69 1.63 7.89
N SER A 52 -5.97 2.91 8.13
CA SER A 52 -6.99 3.36 9.08
C SER A 52 -7.75 4.60 8.62
N ILE A 53 -9.01 4.72 9.02
CA ILE A 53 -9.86 5.90 8.82
C ILE A 53 -10.64 6.18 10.10
N THR A 54 -11.05 7.42 10.33
CA THR A 54 -11.98 7.72 11.42
C THR A 54 -13.42 7.37 11.03
N ASP A 55 -14.29 7.12 12.00
CA ASP A 55 -15.74 7.03 11.74
C ASP A 55 -16.32 8.36 11.21
N ILE A 56 -15.75 9.50 11.60
CA ILE A 56 -16.07 10.82 11.04
C ILE A 56 -15.80 10.86 9.53
N THR A 57 -14.64 10.34 9.08
CA THR A 57 -14.30 10.17 7.67
C THR A 57 -15.35 9.32 6.94
N LEU A 58 -15.78 8.21 7.54
CA LEU A 58 -16.84 7.35 6.99
C LEU A 58 -18.18 8.05 6.86
N PHE A 59 -18.60 8.78 7.89
CA PHE A 59 -19.83 9.56 7.83
C PHE A 59 -19.79 10.64 6.75
N GLU A 60 -18.63 11.25 6.51
CA GLU A 60 -18.46 12.22 5.43
C GLU A 60 -18.60 11.55 4.05
N LEU A 61 -17.96 10.41 3.83
CA LEU A 61 -18.04 9.64 2.58
C LEU A 61 -19.49 9.21 2.30
N GLU A 62 -20.19 8.68 3.31
CA GLU A 62 -21.61 8.31 3.20
C GLU A 62 -22.47 9.51 2.83
N LYS A 63 -22.33 10.61 3.58
CA LYS A 63 -23.10 11.83 3.37
C LYS A 63 -22.92 12.36 1.95
N GLN A 64 -21.69 12.38 1.45
CA GLN A 64 -21.39 12.83 0.09
C GLN A 64 -22.08 11.99 -0.97
N ARG A 65 -21.98 10.66 -0.89
CA ARG A 65 -22.63 9.78 -1.87
C ARG A 65 -24.16 9.90 -1.80
N ARG A 66 -24.73 10.06 -0.61
CA ARG A 66 -26.16 10.30 -0.44
C ARG A 66 -26.59 11.65 -1.04
N ASP A 67 -25.79 12.70 -0.88
CA ASP A 67 -26.08 14.02 -1.43
C ASP A 67 -25.96 14.02 -2.96
N CYS A 68 -24.99 13.29 -3.52
CA CYS A 68 -24.90 13.01 -4.96
C CYS A 68 -26.16 12.27 -5.46
N PHE A 69 -26.58 11.20 -4.78
CA PHE A 69 -27.77 10.45 -5.15
C PHE A 69 -29.04 11.32 -5.15
N LYS A 70 -29.20 12.19 -4.14
CA LYS A 70 -30.31 13.15 -4.10
C LYS A 70 -30.26 14.12 -5.29
N SER A 71 -29.08 14.60 -5.65
CA SER A 71 -28.89 15.48 -6.82
C SER A 71 -29.28 14.76 -8.11
N ASP A 72 -28.80 13.54 -8.32
CA ASP A 72 -29.10 12.76 -9.52
C ASP A 72 -30.57 12.32 -9.58
N SER A 73 -31.17 11.98 -8.43
CA SER A 73 -32.60 11.70 -8.32
C SER A 73 -33.47 12.90 -8.72
N ARG A 74 -33.06 14.12 -8.37
CA ARG A 74 -33.75 15.34 -8.81
C ARG A 74 -33.64 15.54 -10.32
N LYS A 75 -32.42 15.41 -10.87
CA LYS A 75 -32.20 15.48 -12.33
C LYS A 75 -33.02 14.43 -13.08
N LEU A 76 -33.09 13.22 -12.54
CA LEU A 76 -33.89 12.12 -13.07
C LEU A 76 -35.39 12.48 -13.03
N GLY A 77 -35.86 13.07 -11.93
CA GLY A 77 -37.23 13.57 -11.80
C GLY A 77 -37.58 14.62 -12.86
N ASP A 78 -36.67 15.53 -13.17
CA ASP A 78 -36.88 16.54 -14.22
C ASP A 78 -36.87 15.96 -15.64
N ILE A 79 -36.08 14.91 -15.88
CA ILE A 79 -36.15 14.12 -17.13
C ILE A 79 -37.49 13.39 -17.20
N LYS A 80 -37.91 12.72 -16.12
CA LYS A 80 -39.18 11.99 -16.03
C LYS A 80 -40.38 12.89 -16.35
N LYS A 81 -40.40 14.13 -15.82
CA LYS A 81 -41.42 15.12 -16.15
C LYS A 81 -41.43 15.50 -17.64
N ARG A 82 -40.26 15.74 -18.23
CA ARG A 82 -40.14 16.09 -19.67
C ARG A 82 -40.62 14.97 -20.60
N TYR A 83 -40.42 13.72 -20.20
CA TYR A 83 -40.78 12.54 -20.99
C TYR A 83 -41.97 11.76 -20.39
N ALA A 84 -42.83 12.41 -19.61
CA ALA A 84 -43.91 11.75 -18.85
C ALA A 84 -44.82 10.89 -19.74
N TYR A 85 -45.11 11.34 -20.97
CA TYR A 85 -45.90 10.56 -21.92
C TYR A 85 -45.22 9.22 -22.26
N ILE A 86 -43.92 9.24 -22.57
CA ILE A 86 -43.16 8.04 -22.91
C ILE A 86 -43.02 7.14 -21.68
N ASP A 87 -42.63 7.71 -20.54
CA ASP A 87 -42.48 6.96 -19.29
C ASP A 87 -43.78 6.26 -18.88
N SER A 88 -44.95 6.89 -19.09
CA SER A 88 -46.25 6.27 -18.82
C SER A 88 -46.55 5.03 -19.68
N LYS A 89 -45.88 4.87 -20.83
CA LYS A 89 -46.10 3.75 -21.77
C LYS A 89 -45.14 2.60 -21.54
N ILE A 90 -43.90 2.89 -21.13
CA ILE A 90 -42.82 1.90 -21.06
C ILE A 90 -42.12 1.81 -19.70
N ASN A 91 -42.51 2.63 -18.72
CA ASN A 91 -41.96 2.68 -17.37
C ASN A 91 -40.42 2.68 -17.36
N LEU A 92 -39.85 3.72 -17.95
CA LEU A 92 -38.40 3.87 -18.17
C LEU A 92 -37.64 3.97 -16.85
N PHE A 93 -38.24 4.60 -15.83
CA PHE A 93 -37.56 4.93 -14.58
C PHE A 93 -38.02 4.03 -13.43
N LYS A 94 -37.23 2.99 -13.12
CA LYS A 94 -37.50 2.03 -12.03
C LYS A 94 -36.55 2.25 -10.86
N ILE A 95 -36.94 3.14 -9.94
CA ILE A 95 -36.39 3.19 -8.58
C ILE A 95 -37.60 3.00 -7.67
N SER A 96 -37.52 2.03 -6.76
CA SER A 96 -38.61 1.77 -5.82
C SER A 96 -38.75 2.94 -4.84
N ASP A 97 -39.98 3.31 -4.52
CA ASP A 97 -40.25 4.43 -3.60
C ASP A 97 -39.78 4.15 -2.16
N ASP A 98 -39.60 2.87 -1.81
CA ASP A 98 -39.06 2.40 -0.52
C ASP A 98 -37.55 2.15 -0.53
N PHE A 99 -36.84 2.45 -1.63
CA PHE A 99 -35.41 2.19 -1.74
C PHE A 99 -34.60 3.02 -0.73
N ASN A 100 -34.03 2.35 0.27
CA ASN A 100 -33.19 2.98 1.27
C ASN A 100 -31.73 3.12 0.78
N ILE A 101 -31.46 4.24 0.09
CA ILE A 101 -30.11 4.57 -0.39
C ILE A 101 -29.08 4.64 0.74
N LYS A 102 -29.46 5.04 1.96
CA LYS A 102 -28.53 5.19 3.07
C LYS A 102 -27.96 3.82 3.45
N ASP A 103 -28.84 2.85 3.68
CA ASP A 103 -28.43 1.50 4.06
C ASP A 103 -27.66 0.82 2.93
N PHE A 104 -28.07 1.05 1.68
CA PHE A 104 -27.37 0.54 0.50
C PHE A 104 -25.94 1.10 0.39
N ILE A 105 -25.73 2.41 0.59
CA ILE A 105 -24.40 3.02 0.58
C ILE A 105 -23.55 2.50 1.75
N LEU A 106 -24.14 2.40 2.95
CA LEU A 106 -23.44 1.90 4.13
C LEU A 106 -22.98 0.45 3.94
N ASP A 107 -23.80 -0.40 3.34
CA ASP A 107 -23.42 -1.77 2.96
C ASP A 107 -22.20 -1.77 2.02
N LYS A 108 -22.21 -0.96 0.95
CA LYS A 108 -21.08 -0.90 0.01
C LYS A 108 -19.80 -0.36 0.64
N ILE A 109 -19.89 0.68 1.46
CA ILE A 109 -18.74 1.21 2.20
C ILE A 109 -18.23 0.15 3.17
N GLY A 110 -19.11 -0.46 3.97
CA GLY A 110 -18.74 -1.46 4.97
C GLY A 110 -18.03 -2.67 4.37
N ASN A 111 -18.57 -3.21 3.26
CA ASN A 111 -17.94 -4.33 2.54
C ASN A 111 -16.55 -3.96 2.04
N TYR A 112 -16.39 -2.77 1.44
CA TYR A 112 -15.07 -2.32 0.97
C TYR A 112 -14.05 -2.15 2.11
N ILE A 113 -14.45 -1.56 3.24
CA ILE A 113 -13.60 -1.41 4.42
C ILE A 113 -13.17 -2.76 4.98
N PHE A 114 -14.10 -3.71 5.05
CA PHE A 114 -13.84 -5.07 5.52
C PHE A 114 -12.88 -5.83 4.59
N GLU A 115 -13.17 -5.85 3.29
CA GLU A 115 -12.35 -6.54 2.27
C GLU A 115 -10.90 -6.02 2.25
N ASN A 116 -10.72 -4.71 2.40
CA ASN A 116 -9.40 -4.06 2.40
C ASN A 116 -8.76 -3.99 3.81
N LYS A 117 -9.36 -4.64 4.82
CA LYS A 117 -8.85 -4.73 6.20
C LYS A 117 -8.53 -3.37 6.84
N ILE A 118 -9.27 -2.32 6.47
CA ILE A 118 -9.07 -0.95 6.96
C ILE A 118 -9.62 -0.84 8.39
N LYS A 119 -8.81 -0.34 9.33
CA LYS A 119 -9.24 -0.10 10.72
C LYS A 119 -10.08 1.17 10.80
N ILE A 120 -11.19 1.09 11.54
CA ILE A 120 -12.00 2.27 11.86
C ILE A 120 -11.56 2.76 13.25
N LEU A 121 -11.07 3.99 13.31
CA LEU A 121 -10.75 4.70 14.54
C LEU A 121 -12.01 5.38 15.06
N LYS A 122 -12.29 5.19 16.35
CA LYS A 122 -13.45 5.76 17.05
C LYS A 122 -13.02 6.22 18.43
N ILE A 123 -13.66 7.28 18.90
CA ILE A 123 -13.53 7.67 20.30
C ILE A 123 -14.20 6.59 21.14
N SER A 124 -13.48 6.04 22.12
CA SER A 124 -14.05 5.06 23.04
C SER A 124 -15.13 5.70 23.91
N ASP A 125 -16.15 4.93 24.28
CA ASP A 125 -17.33 5.44 24.97
C ASP A 125 -16.99 6.17 26.29
N ASP A 126 -15.95 5.73 26.99
CA ASP A 126 -15.43 6.32 28.22
C ASP A 126 -14.74 7.68 28.00
N LEU A 127 -14.23 7.95 26.79
CA LEU A 127 -13.56 9.20 26.45
C LEU A 127 -14.47 10.23 25.77
N ILE A 128 -15.70 9.86 25.36
CA ILE A 128 -16.60 10.75 24.61
C ILE A 128 -16.83 12.09 25.31
N PHE A 129 -17.12 12.08 26.62
CA PHE A 129 -17.41 13.31 27.35
C PHE A 129 -16.19 14.23 27.45
N GLN A 130 -15.01 13.65 27.70
CA GLN A 130 -13.75 14.40 27.73
C GLN A 130 -13.46 15.00 26.36
N LYS A 131 -13.50 14.19 25.29
CA LYS A 131 -13.21 14.63 23.93
C LYS A 131 -14.21 15.65 23.39
N PHE A 132 -15.46 15.59 23.83
CA PHE A 132 -16.42 16.65 23.55
C PHE A 132 -16.02 17.98 24.20
N ASN A 133 -15.51 17.97 25.43
CA ASN A 133 -15.02 19.19 26.08
C ASN A 133 -13.73 19.70 25.41
N ASP A 134 -12.81 18.81 25.05
CA ASP A 134 -11.59 19.16 24.31
C ASP A 134 -11.94 19.83 22.97
N LEU A 135 -12.89 19.26 22.22
CA LEU A 135 -13.40 19.84 20.98
C LEU A 135 -14.02 21.23 21.18
N LYS A 136 -14.80 21.43 22.25
CA LYS A 136 -15.37 22.75 22.59
C LYS A 136 -14.28 23.78 22.84
N ILE A 137 -13.27 23.43 23.64
CA ILE A 137 -12.13 24.31 23.91
C ILE A 137 -11.40 24.61 22.60
N ARG A 138 -11.14 23.59 21.79
CA ARG A 138 -10.47 23.71 20.49
C ARG A 138 -11.21 24.68 19.56
N ALA A 139 -12.54 24.59 19.51
CA ALA A 139 -13.38 25.47 18.72
C ALA A 139 -13.37 26.92 19.23
N LEU A 140 -13.52 27.13 20.55
CA LEU A 140 -13.53 28.46 21.16
C LEU A 140 -12.18 29.18 21.00
N GLU A 141 -11.08 28.45 21.14
CA GLU A 141 -9.71 28.99 21.04
C GLU A 141 -9.16 28.99 19.61
N LYS A 142 -9.93 28.45 18.64
CA LYS A 142 -9.48 28.22 17.25
C LYS A 142 -8.12 27.53 17.18
N LYS A 143 -7.93 26.51 18.01
CA LYS A 143 -6.74 25.64 18.00
C LYS A 143 -6.74 24.81 16.71
N SER A 144 -5.57 24.48 16.16
CA SER A 144 -5.48 23.62 14.97
C SER A 144 -6.29 22.32 15.18
N PRO A 145 -7.00 21.79 14.18
CA PRO A 145 -6.96 22.19 12.76
C PRO A 145 -7.96 23.28 12.35
N PHE A 146 -8.53 24.06 13.28
CA PHE A 146 -9.30 25.25 12.91
C PHE A 146 -8.42 26.29 12.21
N ASN A 147 -8.94 26.86 11.13
CA ASN A 147 -8.26 27.93 10.39
C ASN A 147 -8.47 29.27 11.10
N LYS A 148 -7.40 29.90 11.58
CA LYS A 148 -7.47 31.21 12.27
C LYS A 148 -7.86 32.36 11.33
N ASP A 149 -7.53 32.24 10.04
CA ASP A 149 -7.66 33.32 9.05
C ASP A 149 -9.01 33.37 8.32
N LYS A 150 -9.89 32.38 8.52
CA LYS A 150 -11.23 32.36 7.90
C LYS A 150 -12.28 32.87 8.88
N LYS A 151 -13.22 33.69 8.36
CA LYS A 151 -14.36 34.25 9.13
C LYS A 151 -15.46 33.21 9.44
N SER A 152 -15.31 31.96 9.00
CA SER A 152 -16.25 30.87 9.24
C SER A 152 -15.65 29.81 10.16
N ASP A 153 -16.50 28.99 10.79
CA ASP A 153 -16.13 27.80 11.59
C ASP A 153 -15.57 26.65 10.71
N SER A 154 -14.78 27.00 9.69
CA SER A 154 -14.07 26.03 8.85
C SER A 154 -13.03 25.29 9.70
N GLY A 155 -13.12 23.97 9.69
CA GLY A 155 -12.23 23.09 10.45
C GLY A 155 -12.90 22.30 11.57
N PHE A 156 -14.20 22.51 11.85
CA PHE A 156 -14.90 21.71 12.88
C PHE A 156 -14.85 20.22 12.61
N LYS A 157 -15.01 19.84 11.33
CA LYS A 157 -14.88 18.46 10.87
C LYS A 157 -13.47 17.92 11.09
N ASP A 158 -12.46 18.70 10.71
CA ASP A 158 -11.06 18.31 10.84
C ASP A 158 -10.68 18.20 12.33
N ALA A 159 -11.27 19.03 13.19
CA ALA A 159 -11.12 18.97 14.64
C ALA A 159 -11.73 17.68 15.22
N LEU A 160 -12.88 17.23 14.72
CA LEU A 160 -13.45 15.94 15.10
C LEU A 160 -12.55 14.76 14.69
N ILE A 161 -12.00 14.80 13.47
CA ILE A 161 -11.01 13.80 13.02
C ILE A 161 -9.79 13.82 13.95
N TRP A 162 -9.29 15.01 14.28
CA TRP A 162 -8.13 15.16 15.15
C TRP A 162 -8.38 14.65 16.58
N GLU A 163 -9.51 15.00 17.21
CA GLU A 163 -9.86 14.47 18.53
C GLU A 163 -10.06 12.95 18.53
N THR A 164 -10.55 12.40 17.41
CA THR A 164 -10.63 10.94 17.23
C THR A 164 -9.23 10.34 17.22
N ILE A 165 -8.28 10.92 16.48
CA ILE A 165 -6.88 10.49 16.45
C ILE A 165 -6.25 10.58 17.85
N LEU A 166 -6.39 11.72 18.54
CA LEU A 166 -5.86 11.94 19.89
C LEU A 166 -6.53 11.10 20.99
N SER A 167 -7.57 10.33 20.66
CA SER A 167 -8.20 9.37 21.59
C SER A 167 -7.72 7.94 21.39
N GLN A 168 -6.86 7.69 20.40
CA GLN A 168 -6.34 6.35 20.12
C GLN A 168 -5.09 6.04 20.92
N ASP A 169 -4.81 4.75 21.04
CA ASP A 169 -3.55 4.22 21.53
C ASP A 169 -2.56 4.01 20.37
N PHE A 170 -1.34 4.53 20.53
CA PHE A 170 -0.26 4.47 19.56
C PHE A 170 0.99 3.74 20.09
N ASP A 171 0.92 3.09 21.25
CA ASP A 171 2.08 2.43 21.87
C ASP A 171 2.67 1.36 20.95
N ASP A 172 1.81 0.58 20.31
CA ASP A 172 2.16 -0.48 19.35
C ASP A 172 2.70 0.04 18.00
N TYR A 173 2.69 1.35 17.74
CA TYR A 173 3.11 1.91 16.45
C TYR A 173 4.34 2.79 16.62
N GLU A 174 5.38 2.50 15.85
CA GLU A 174 6.61 3.28 15.80
C GLU A 174 6.45 4.47 14.86
N ASN A 175 5.69 4.30 13.77
CA ASN A 175 5.45 5.34 12.79
C ASN A 175 3.94 5.64 12.66
N VAL A 176 3.60 6.93 12.67
CA VAL A 176 2.22 7.41 12.52
C VAL A 176 2.16 8.41 11.37
N PHE A 177 1.31 8.12 10.39
CA PHE A 177 1.05 9.00 9.25
C PHE A 177 -0.40 9.48 9.27
N LEU A 178 -0.60 10.79 9.16
CA LEU A 178 -1.89 11.38 8.82
C LEU A 178 -1.85 11.87 7.38
N ILE A 179 -2.61 11.20 6.53
CA ILE A 179 -2.68 11.48 5.11
C ILE A 179 -3.82 12.45 4.83
N THR A 180 -3.47 13.68 4.45
CA THR A 180 -4.44 14.75 4.18
C THR A 180 -3.86 15.80 3.22
N ARG A 181 -4.74 16.50 2.50
CA ARG A 181 -4.42 17.71 1.73
C ARG A 181 -4.87 18.99 2.45
N ASP A 182 -5.43 18.89 3.65
CA ASP A 182 -5.97 20.05 4.38
C ASP A 182 -4.87 20.76 5.17
N LEU A 183 -4.72 22.06 4.90
CA LEU A 183 -3.72 22.92 5.55
C LEU A 183 -4.03 23.18 7.04
N GLY A 184 -5.24 22.85 7.51
CA GLY A 184 -5.61 22.90 8.92
C GLY A 184 -4.76 21.96 9.77
N PHE A 185 -4.40 20.78 9.25
CA PHE A 185 -3.48 19.85 9.91
C PHE A 185 -2.03 20.31 9.71
N ASN A 186 -1.57 21.16 10.62
CA ASN A 186 -0.28 21.84 10.51
C ASN A 186 0.71 21.39 11.61
N LYS A 187 1.87 22.07 11.68
CA LYS A 187 2.92 21.79 12.67
C LYS A 187 2.41 21.80 14.12
N ASN A 188 1.38 22.58 14.45
CA ASN A 188 0.82 22.59 15.81
C ASN A 188 0.12 21.27 16.14
N CYS A 189 -0.54 20.62 15.18
CA CYS A 189 -1.08 19.27 15.36
C CYS A 189 0.06 18.27 15.60
N ALA A 190 1.14 18.35 14.81
CA ALA A 190 2.29 17.47 15.01
C ALA A 190 2.97 17.67 16.39
N LEU A 191 3.09 18.92 16.85
CA LEU A 191 3.63 19.24 18.17
C LEU A 191 2.73 18.71 19.30
N GLU A 192 1.41 18.94 19.21
CA GLU A 192 0.44 18.43 20.18
C GLU A 192 0.49 16.90 20.28
N PHE A 193 0.57 16.22 19.13
CA PHE A 193 0.72 14.76 19.09
C PHE A 193 2.01 14.31 19.79
N LYS A 194 3.13 15.00 19.53
CA LYS A 194 4.41 14.73 20.17
C LYS A 194 4.37 14.94 21.68
N GLU A 195 3.71 16.00 22.14
CA GLU A 195 3.56 16.29 23.57
C GLU A 195 2.73 15.22 24.29
N LEU A 196 1.69 14.69 23.63
CA LEU A 196 0.80 13.68 24.21
C LEU A 196 1.39 12.26 24.20
N PHE A 197 2.04 11.87 23.09
CA PHE A 197 2.46 10.49 22.86
C PHE A 197 3.97 10.29 22.88
N ASN A 198 4.76 11.37 23.00
CA ASN A 198 6.23 11.35 22.84
C ASN A 198 6.67 10.66 21.52
N LYS A 199 5.86 10.83 20.48
CA LYS A 199 6.04 10.24 19.13
C LYS A 199 5.82 11.31 18.08
N ASP A 200 6.53 11.23 16.97
CA ASP A 200 6.29 12.12 15.84
C ASP A 200 5.15 11.57 14.97
N ILE A 201 4.34 12.48 14.41
CA ILE A 201 3.34 12.18 13.39
C ILE A 201 3.72 12.90 12.09
N VAL A 202 3.73 12.16 10.99
CA VAL A 202 3.98 12.70 9.65
C VAL A 202 2.65 13.09 9.04
N ILE A 203 2.49 14.36 8.68
CA ILE A 203 1.25 14.90 8.08
C ILE A 203 1.54 15.33 6.65
N GLU A 204 1.00 14.63 5.66
CA GLU A 204 1.26 14.90 4.24
C GLU A 204 0.20 14.29 3.30
N PRO A 205 0.11 14.70 2.03
CA PRO A 205 -0.74 14.01 1.06
C PRO A 205 -0.13 12.67 0.61
N ILE A 206 -0.93 11.81 -0.05
CA ILE A 206 -0.39 10.66 -0.79
C ILE A 206 0.46 11.19 -1.95
N GLY A 207 1.70 10.73 -2.03
CA GLY A 207 2.63 11.04 -3.10
C GLY A 207 3.98 10.34 -2.91
N ASP A 208 4.92 10.58 -3.83
CA ASP A 208 6.23 9.90 -3.88
C ASP A 208 7.00 9.99 -2.55
N GLY A 209 6.87 11.10 -1.83
CA GLY A 209 7.50 11.28 -0.52
C GLY A 209 7.05 10.26 0.54
N LEU A 210 5.79 9.81 0.49
CA LEU A 210 5.29 8.77 1.40
C LEU A 210 5.96 7.43 1.08
N PHE A 211 6.03 7.06 -0.20
CA PHE A 211 6.64 5.81 -0.64
C PHE A 211 8.13 5.75 -0.27
N ILE A 212 8.88 6.84 -0.47
CA ILE A 212 10.29 6.94 -0.05
C ILE A 212 10.43 6.71 1.47
N LYS A 213 9.54 7.28 2.28
CA LYS A 213 9.57 7.06 3.74
C LYS A 213 9.26 5.62 4.09
N LEU A 214 8.25 5.01 3.46
CA LEU A 214 7.93 3.61 3.68
C LEU A 214 9.07 2.69 3.25
N ASP A 215 9.76 2.98 2.14
CA ASP A 215 10.94 2.23 1.71
C ASP A 215 12.10 2.35 2.72
N ASN A 216 12.28 3.52 3.34
CA ASN A 216 13.28 3.70 4.39
C ASN A 216 12.92 2.99 5.71
N ILE A 217 11.62 2.90 6.03
CA ILE A 217 11.12 2.19 7.23
C ILE A 217 11.17 0.67 7.02
N TYR A 218 10.90 0.21 5.80
CA TYR A 218 10.82 -1.19 5.41
C TYR A 218 11.82 -1.52 4.31
N PRO A 219 13.14 -1.46 4.59
CA PRO A 219 14.16 -1.71 3.59
C PRO A 219 14.17 -3.19 3.16
N GLU A 220 14.01 -4.13 4.09
CA GLU A 220 14.32 -5.55 3.89
C GLU A 220 13.38 -6.29 2.90
N GLU A 221 12.08 -5.96 2.84
CA GLU A 221 11.15 -6.60 1.88
C GLU A 221 11.22 -6.00 0.46
N ASN A 222 11.98 -4.91 0.29
CA ASN A 222 12.34 -4.38 -1.02
C ASN A 222 13.45 -5.23 -1.66
N PHE A 223 14.34 -5.80 -0.85
CA PHE A 223 15.55 -6.46 -1.36
C PHE A 223 15.27 -7.81 -2.00
N ILE A 224 14.49 -8.72 -1.40
CA ILE A 224 14.20 -10.03 -2.02
C ILE A 224 13.51 -9.86 -3.37
N ASN A 225 12.49 -8.99 -3.44
CA ASN A 225 11.81 -8.68 -4.69
C ASN A 225 12.76 -8.09 -5.74
N SER A 226 13.67 -7.19 -5.33
CA SER A 226 14.67 -6.63 -6.24
C SER A 226 15.74 -7.65 -6.68
N ILE A 227 16.12 -8.60 -5.82
CA ILE A 227 17.04 -9.70 -6.17
C ILE A 227 16.34 -10.67 -7.12
N GLU A 228 15.05 -10.96 -6.91
CA GLU A 228 14.22 -11.73 -7.84
C GLU A 228 14.13 -11.02 -9.20
N GLU A 229 13.83 -9.71 -9.23
CA GLU A 229 13.81 -8.92 -10.46
C GLU A 229 15.18 -8.91 -11.16
N PHE A 230 16.27 -8.72 -10.40
CA PHE A 230 17.64 -8.76 -10.92
C PHE A 230 17.99 -10.15 -11.49
N SER A 231 17.68 -11.23 -10.78
CA SER A 231 17.93 -12.61 -11.23
C SER A 231 17.16 -12.95 -12.51
N ASN A 232 16.04 -12.26 -12.76
CA ASN A 232 15.24 -12.39 -13.96
C ASN A 232 15.62 -11.41 -15.08
N SER A 233 16.51 -10.45 -14.79
CA SER A 233 16.94 -9.42 -15.73
C SER A 233 17.74 -9.99 -16.91
N TYR A 234 17.81 -9.21 -17.99
CA TYR A 234 18.67 -9.54 -19.14
C TYR A 234 20.14 -9.61 -18.72
N ASP A 235 20.59 -8.71 -17.85
CA ASP A 235 21.99 -8.59 -17.46
C ASP A 235 22.46 -9.84 -16.71
N PHE A 236 21.69 -10.31 -15.73
CA PHE A 236 22.00 -11.54 -15.01
C PHE A 236 21.98 -12.76 -15.93
N LYS A 237 20.95 -12.88 -16.79
CA LYS A 237 20.85 -13.96 -17.77
C LYS A 237 22.04 -13.96 -18.73
N SER A 238 22.44 -12.78 -19.21
CA SER A 238 23.61 -12.61 -20.07
C SER A 238 24.89 -13.01 -19.34
N TYR A 239 25.03 -12.65 -18.06
CA TYR A 239 26.18 -13.04 -17.25
C TYR A 239 26.31 -14.56 -17.12
N ILE A 240 25.23 -15.29 -16.79
CA ILE A 240 25.28 -16.75 -16.65
C ILE A 240 25.64 -17.43 -17.98
N ASN A 241 25.07 -16.93 -19.09
CA ASN A 241 25.43 -17.43 -20.42
C ASN A 241 26.91 -17.20 -20.73
N ASP A 242 27.43 -16.01 -20.43
CA ASP A 242 28.83 -15.67 -20.62
C ASP A 242 29.76 -16.52 -19.75
N TYR A 243 29.39 -16.73 -18.48
CA TYR A 243 30.13 -17.60 -17.56
C TYR A 243 30.22 -19.03 -18.12
N MET A 244 29.09 -19.60 -18.53
CA MET A 244 29.04 -20.95 -19.10
C MET A 244 29.79 -21.06 -20.43
N SER A 245 29.74 -20.03 -21.28
CA SER A 245 30.48 -20.01 -22.54
C SER A 245 32.00 -20.04 -22.36
N LYS A 246 32.51 -19.54 -21.22
CA LYS A 246 33.93 -19.54 -20.86
C LYS A 246 34.34 -20.82 -20.12
N LEU A 247 33.36 -21.57 -19.59
CA LEU A 247 33.60 -22.81 -18.84
C LEU A 247 33.83 -23.96 -19.82
N ASN A 248 35.09 -24.30 -20.07
CA ASN A 248 35.48 -25.33 -21.04
C ASN A 248 35.59 -26.73 -20.43
N GLN A 249 35.70 -26.82 -19.11
CA GLN A 249 35.87 -28.08 -18.39
C GLN A 249 35.36 -27.97 -16.95
N ILE A 250 34.99 -29.11 -16.38
CA ILE A 250 34.59 -29.26 -14.97
C ILE A 250 35.36 -30.42 -14.34
N GLU A 251 35.52 -30.36 -13.02
CA GLU A 251 36.19 -31.41 -12.23
C GLU A 251 35.13 -32.33 -11.60
N ILE A 252 35.21 -33.63 -11.87
CA ILE A 252 34.36 -34.67 -11.30
C ILE A 252 35.26 -35.68 -10.58
N GLY A 253 35.34 -35.59 -9.26
CA GLY A 253 36.33 -36.34 -8.49
C GLY A 253 37.75 -35.93 -8.90
N GLU A 254 38.56 -36.87 -9.38
CA GLU A 254 39.90 -36.60 -9.92
C GLU A 254 39.91 -36.32 -11.44
N ASP A 255 38.77 -36.51 -12.11
CA ASP A 255 38.67 -36.42 -13.57
C ASP A 255 38.32 -35.00 -14.04
N LYS A 256 38.97 -34.58 -15.13
CA LYS A 256 38.64 -33.34 -15.85
C LYS A 256 37.79 -33.65 -17.07
N VAL A 257 36.54 -33.22 -17.04
CA VAL A 257 35.56 -33.47 -18.11
C VAL A 257 35.41 -32.21 -18.96
N LYS A 258 35.68 -32.31 -20.26
CA LYS A 258 35.46 -31.21 -21.21
C LYS A 258 33.98 -31.04 -21.52
N ILE A 259 33.54 -29.79 -21.44
CA ILE A 259 32.19 -29.39 -21.80
C ILE A 259 32.10 -29.28 -23.32
N LYS A 260 31.08 -29.91 -23.90
CA LYS A 260 30.76 -29.79 -25.33
C LYS A 260 29.65 -28.77 -25.54
N ASN A 261 28.55 -28.92 -24.81
CA ASN A 261 27.36 -28.06 -24.87
C ASN A 261 26.79 -27.88 -23.47
N PHE A 262 26.00 -26.81 -23.28
CA PHE A 262 25.21 -26.59 -22.07
C PHE A 262 23.82 -26.07 -22.42
N ARG A 263 22.90 -26.24 -21.48
CA ARG A 263 21.57 -25.67 -21.48
C ARG A 263 21.24 -25.22 -20.06
N ILE A 264 20.85 -23.96 -19.92
CA ILE A 264 20.37 -23.42 -18.64
C ILE A 264 18.92 -23.89 -18.47
N LEU A 265 18.64 -24.59 -17.38
CA LEU A 265 17.30 -25.08 -17.05
C LEU A 265 16.54 -24.00 -16.28
N GLU A 266 17.17 -23.45 -15.25
CA GLU A 266 16.65 -22.34 -14.47
C GLU A 266 17.75 -21.33 -14.15
N TYR A 267 17.47 -20.04 -14.34
CA TYR A 267 18.43 -18.98 -14.00
C TYR A 267 18.41 -18.66 -12.49
N SER A 268 17.28 -18.85 -11.83
CA SER A 268 17.09 -18.50 -10.41
C SER A 268 16.16 -19.52 -9.77
N GLU A 269 16.71 -20.68 -9.43
CA GLU A 269 15.98 -21.77 -8.77
C GLU A 269 15.79 -21.47 -7.28
N ASN A 270 16.84 -20.95 -6.64
CA ASN A 270 16.85 -20.59 -5.23
C ASN A 270 17.62 -19.29 -5.00
N ILE A 271 17.08 -18.45 -4.13
CA ILE A 271 17.74 -17.24 -3.61
C ILE A 271 17.92 -17.43 -2.11
N ASN A 272 19.17 -17.59 -1.67
CA ASN A 272 19.51 -17.66 -0.25
C ASN A 272 20.01 -16.31 0.25
N ILE A 273 19.52 -15.94 1.44
CA ILE A 273 19.96 -14.77 2.19
C ILE A 273 20.95 -15.26 3.25
N PRO A 274 22.22 -14.87 3.20
CA PRO A 274 23.17 -15.30 4.22
C PRO A 274 23.09 -14.48 5.49
N GLU A 275 23.70 -15.03 6.53
CA GLU A 275 24.00 -14.34 7.77
C GLU A 275 24.91 -13.11 7.51
N GLU A 276 24.61 -12.00 8.18
CA GLU A 276 25.36 -10.74 8.07
C GLU A 276 26.88 -10.96 8.14
N THR A 277 27.61 -10.53 7.09
CA THR A 277 29.07 -10.47 7.16
C THR A 277 29.53 -9.08 7.61
N ARG A 278 30.75 -8.98 8.15
CA ARG A 278 31.36 -7.70 8.58
C ARG A 278 31.51 -6.66 7.44
N THR A 279 31.25 -7.04 6.19
CA THR A 279 31.47 -6.25 4.98
C THR A 279 30.20 -5.99 4.15
N GLY A 280 29.01 -6.33 4.66
CA GLY A 280 27.72 -6.23 3.94
C GLY A 280 27.05 -7.58 3.74
N SER A 281 25.87 -7.59 3.12
CA SER A 281 25.17 -8.85 2.79
C SER A 281 25.65 -9.36 1.43
N ILE A 282 25.85 -10.68 1.30
CA ILE A 282 26.30 -11.31 0.05
C ILE A 282 25.27 -12.35 -0.37
N PHE A 283 24.28 -12.01 -1.17
CA PHE A 283 23.21 -12.96 -1.55
C PHE A 283 23.71 -14.05 -2.48
N GLU A 284 23.09 -15.22 -2.40
CA GLU A 284 23.38 -16.37 -3.25
C GLU A 284 22.19 -16.64 -4.19
N ILE A 285 22.42 -16.56 -5.49
CA ILE A 285 21.46 -17.02 -6.51
C ILE A 285 21.97 -18.34 -7.08
N THR A 286 21.13 -19.37 -7.06
CA THR A 286 21.43 -20.67 -7.66
C THR A 286 20.79 -20.79 -9.04
N SER A 287 21.61 -21.03 -10.07
CA SER A 287 21.17 -21.39 -11.42
C SER A 287 21.40 -22.87 -11.68
N HIS A 288 20.41 -23.55 -12.24
CA HIS A 288 20.45 -24.98 -12.58
C HIS A 288 20.76 -25.19 -14.06
N ILE A 289 21.80 -25.97 -14.34
CA ILE A 289 22.35 -26.11 -15.69
C ILE A 289 22.58 -27.58 -16.03
N GLU A 290 22.16 -27.94 -17.24
CA GLU A 290 22.46 -29.21 -17.88
C GLU A 290 23.69 -29.05 -18.78
N VAL A 291 24.67 -29.93 -18.61
CA VAL A 291 25.90 -29.96 -19.40
C VAL A 291 26.04 -31.30 -20.11
N SER A 292 26.45 -31.27 -21.38
CA SER A 292 26.85 -32.45 -22.13
C SER A 292 28.36 -32.49 -22.32
N ASP A 293 28.98 -33.61 -21.96
CA ASP A 293 30.41 -33.83 -22.21
C ASP A 293 30.71 -34.25 -23.67
N VAL A 294 31.99 -34.40 -24.00
CA VAL A 294 32.44 -34.86 -25.33
C VAL A 294 32.02 -36.30 -25.67
N LYS A 295 31.65 -37.11 -24.67
CA LYS A 295 31.11 -38.47 -24.82
C LYS A 295 29.58 -38.49 -24.86
N ASN A 296 28.93 -37.32 -24.83
CA ASN A 296 27.48 -37.11 -24.71
C ASN A 296 26.87 -37.66 -23.41
N ASN A 297 27.62 -37.69 -22.31
CA ASN A 297 27.06 -37.87 -20.97
C ASN A 297 26.43 -36.55 -20.50
N THR A 298 25.29 -36.66 -19.84
CA THR A 298 24.60 -35.52 -19.20
C THR A 298 25.06 -35.37 -17.76
N ILE A 299 25.40 -34.14 -17.37
CA ILE A 299 25.85 -33.78 -16.02
C ILE A 299 25.06 -32.54 -15.60
N TYR A 300 24.57 -32.52 -14.36
CA TYR A 300 23.87 -31.38 -13.79
C TYR A 300 24.80 -30.56 -12.88
N LEU A 301 24.72 -29.25 -13.04
CA LEU A 301 25.53 -28.27 -12.32
C LEU A 301 24.63 -27.22 -11.70
N ASN A 302 24.97 -26.83 -10.48
CA ASN A 302 24.50 -25.62 -9.85
C ASN A 302 25.57 -24.54 -9.98
N ILE A 303 25.25 -23.42 -10.60
CA ILE A 303 26.06 -22.20 -10.46
C ILE A 303 25.49 -21.43 -9.28
N ILE A 304 26.35 -21.14 -8.31
CA ILE A 304 26.06 -20.25 -7.19
C ILE A 304 26.72 -18.92 -7.51
N THR A 305 25.90 -17.91 -7.76
CA THR A 305 26.34 -16.53 -8.01
C THR A 305 26.15 -15.69 -6.77
N TYR A 306 27.23 -15.05 -6.34
CA TYR A 306 27.28 -14.15 -5.20
C TYR A 306 27.11 -12.71 -5.64
N ILE A 307 26.16 -12.01 -5.04
CA ILE A 307 25.86 -10.60 -5.34
C ILE A 307 25.86 -9.75 -4.08
N ASN A 308 26.32 -8.50 -4.21
CA ASN A 308 26.31 -7.55 -3.09
C ASN A 308 24.99 -6.77 -3.03
N ASP A 309 24.86 -5.94 -1.98
CA ASP A 309 23.71 -5.03 -1.75
C ASP A 309 23.49 -3.98 -2.87
N PHE A 310 24.38 -3.89 -3.86
CA PHE A 310 24.29 -3.01 -5.04
C PHE A 310 23.94 -3.75 -6.33
N TYR A 311 23.56 -5.03 -6.25
CA TYR A 311 23.28 -5.91 -7.39
C TYR A 311 24.50 -6.13 -8.31
N GLU A 312 25.71 -5.95 -7.77
CA GLU A 312 26.93 -6.26 -8.49
C GLU A 312 27.34 -7.70 -8.22
N ILE A 313 27.72 -8.40 -9.28
CA ILE A 313 28.19 -9.78 -9.19
C ILE A 313 29.61 -9.78 -8.65
N VAL A 314 29.78 -10.37 -7.46
CA VAL A 314 31.06 -10.46 -6.75
C VAL A 314 31.86 -11.66 -7.26
N ASN A 315 31.21 -12.82 -7.35
CA ASN A 315 31.83 -14.07 -7.79
C ASN A 315 30.77 -15.08 -8.24
N SER A 316 31.17 -16.13 -8.98
CA SER A 316 30.35 -17.31 -9.20
C SER A 316 31.18 -18.59 -9.10
N GLU A 317 30.65 -19.58 -8.41
CA GLU A 317 31.20 -20.93 -8.34
C GLU A 317 30.23 -21.96 -8.92
N HIS A 318 30.75 -23.08 -9.40
CA HIS A 318 29.92 -24.20 -9.86
C HIS A 318 30.10 -25.39 -8.94
N LYS A 319 28.99 -26.07 -8.63
CA LYS A 319 28.96 -27.32 -7.85
C LYS A 319 28.26 -28.39 -8.68
N LEU A 320 28.80 -29.60 -8.63
CA LEU A 320 28.13 -30.76 -9.18
C LEU A 320 26.88 -31.06 -8.36
N GLU A 321 25.78 -31.32 -9.04
CA GLU A 321 24.62 -31.88 -8.40
C GLU A 321 24.86 -33.39 -8.23
N ILE A 322 24.97 -33.84 -6.98
CA ILE A 322 25.09 -35.25 -6.67
C ILE A 322 23.68 -35.84 -6.73
N LEU A 323 23.37 -36.55 -7.81
CA LEU A 323 22.14 -37.36 -7.94
C LEU A 323 22.20 -38.63 -7.07
#